data_AF-A0A7J3UAY2-F1
#
_entry.id   AF-A0A7J3UAY2-F1
#
_cell.length_a   1.000
_cell.length_b   1.000
_cell.length_c   1.000
_cell.angle_alpha   90.00
_cell.angle_beta   90.00
_cell.angle_gamma   90.00
#
_symmetry.space_group_name_H-M   'P 1'
#
loop_
_entity.id
_entity.type
_entity.pdbx_description
1 polymer ?
#
loop_
_entity_poly.entity_id
_entity_poly.type
_entity_poly.pdbx_seq_one_letter_code
_entity_poly.pdbx_strand_id
1 'polypeptide(L)' 'MKVAALLSGGKDSLYAAYIATQYGWDLTHAVTIKPEKLSWMYHTENIHLVNSIAESMGIPLIEKITHANKEEELGDLK' A
#
# COMPACT_ATOMS: atom_id res chain seq x y z
N MET A 1 -16.17 7.79 -7.45
CA MET A 1 -16.03 7.30 -6.07
C MET A 1 -14.62 7.62 -5.60
N LYS A 2 -14.44 8.11 -4.37
CA LYS A 2 -13.09 8.34 -3.81
C LYS A 2 -12.57 7.06 -3.19
N VAL A 3 -11.33 6.68 -3.54
CA VAL A 3 -10.68 5.47 -3.04
C VAL A 3 -9.25 5.76 -2.60
N ALA A 4 -8.71 4.86 -1.79
CA ALA A 4 -7.30 4.76 -1.48
C ALA A 4 -6.78 3.40 -1.93
N ALA A 5 -5.55 3.34 -2.44
CA ALA A 5 -4.92 2.09 -2.86
C ALA A 5 -3.94 1.59 -1.80
N LEU A 6 -4.07 0.32 -1.42
CA LEU A 6 -3.05 -0.38 -0.66
C LEU A 6 -1.89 -0.72 -1.60
N LEU A 7 -0.76 -0.05 -1.43
CA LEU A 7 0.44 -0.23 -2.24
C LEU A 7 1.50 -0.98 -1.45
N SER A 8 2.03 -2.04 -2.05
CA SER A 8 3.24 -2.72 -1.59
C SER A 8 4.46 -2.38 -2.43
N GLY A 9 4.27 -1.69 -3.56
CA GLY A 9 5.29 -1.50 -4.59
C GLY A 9 5.39 -2.69 -5.56
N GLY A 10 4.69 -3.80 -5.27
CA GLY A 10 4.57 -4.92 -6.18
C GLY A 10 3.59 -4.65 -7.33
N LYS A 11 3.82 -5.36 -8.45
CA LYS A 11 3.03 -5.23 -9.69
C LYS A 11 1.52 -5.34 -9.48
N ASP A 12 1.09 -6.23 -8.58
CA ASP A 12 -0.33 -6.54 -8.39
C ASP A 12 -1.04 -5.38 -7.67
N SER A 13 -0.39 -4.76 -6.68
CA SER A 13 -0.92 -3.57 -5.99
C SER A 13 -1.01 -2.35 -6.91
N LEU A 14 -0.01 -2.16 -7.76
CA LEU A 14 0.03 -1.07 -8.75
C LEU A 14 -1.02 -1.28 -9.83
N TYR A 15 -1.19 -2.52 -10.30
CA TYR A 15 -2.20 -2.85 -11.29
C TYR A 15 -3.61 -2.68 -10.73
N ALA A 16 -3.87 -3.06 -9.47
CA ALA A 16 -5.14 -2.80 -8.81
C ALA A 16 -5.45 -1.29 -8.73
N ALA A 17 -4.45 -0.47 -8.36
CA ALA A 17 -4.59 0.98 -8.36
C ALA A 17 -4.87 1.53 -9.77
N TYR A 18 -4.17 1.05 -10.78
CA TYR A 18 -4.41 1.40 -12.18
C TYR A 18 -5.85 1.05 -12.60
N ILE A 19 -6.30 -0.17 -12.35
CA ILE A 19 -7.65 -0.62 -12.69
C ILE A 19 -8.72 0.25 -12.01
N ALA A 20 -8.53 0.64 -10.74
CA ALA A 20 -9.44 1.56 -10.06
C ALA A 20 -9.59 2.89 -10.82
N THR A 21 -8.50 3.45 -11.34
CA THR A 21 -8.57 4.66 -12.17
C THR A 21 -9.27 4.41 -13.51
N GLN A 22 -9.11 3.23 -14.12
CA GLN A 22 -9.81 2.88 -15.36
C GLN A 22 -11.33 2.75 -15.18
N TYR A 23 -11.78 2.38 -13.98
CA TYR A 23 -13.20 2.42 -13.61
C TYR A 23 -13.73 3.84 -13.33
N GLY A 24 -12.91 4.88 -13.52
CA GLY A 24 -13.27 6.28 -13.26
C GLY A 24 -13.33 6.62 -11.77
N TRP A 25 -12.68 5.84 -10.91
CA TRP A 25 -12.58 6.15 -9.49
C TRP A 25 -11.46 7.17 -9.25
N ASP A 26 -11.71 8.07 -8.31
CA ASP A 26 -10.78 9.10 -7.88
C ASP A 26 -9.84 8.49 -6.84
N LEU A 27 -8.63 8.11 -7.29
CA LEU A 27 -7.58 7.57 -6.44
C LEU A 27 -6.90 8.71 -5.69
N THR A 28 -7.30 8.91 -4.44
CA THR A 28 -6.90 10.10 -3.67
C THR A 28 -5.65 9.89 -2.82
N HIS A 29 -5.37 8.66 -2.39
CA HIS A 29 -4.30 8.34 -1.46
C HIS A 29 -3.69 6.97 -1.78
N ALA A 30 -2.40 6.83 -1.51
CA ALA A 30 -1.74 5.55 -1.32
C ALA A 30 -1.67 5.22 0.17
N VAL A 31 -1.79 3.95 0.52
CA VAL A 31 -1.62 3.43 1.88
C VAL A 31 -0.62 2.29 1.83
N THR A 32 0.36 2.30 2.72
CA THR A 32 1.32 1.18 2.86
C THR A 32 1.46 0.81 4.32
N ILE A 33 1.54 -0.50 4.57
CA ILE A 33 1.94 -1.04 5.86
C ILE A 33 3.37 -1.55 5.70
N LYS A 34 4.29 -1.05 6.53
CA LYS A 34 5.71 -1.36 6.51
C LYS A 34 6.06 -2.33 7.64
N PRO A 35 6.37 -3.60 7.32
CA PRO A 35 6.81 -4.55 8.33
C PRO A 35 8.20 -4.25 8.85
N GLU A 36 8.42 -4.36 10.16
CA GLU A 36 9.76 -4.30 10.77
C GLU A 36 10.61 -5.54 10.49
N LYS A 37 9.95 -6.66 10.17
CA LYS A 37 10.56 -7.96 9.84
C LYS A 37 9.69 -8.67 8.79
N LEU A 38 10.13 -9.85 8.35
CA LEU A 38 9.36 -10.66 7.41
C LEU A 38 7.93 -10.88 7.92
N SER A 39 6.96 -10.48 7.11
CA SER A 39 5.53 -10.52 7.41
C SER A 39 4.85 -11.64 6.63
N TRP A 40 3.79 -12.21 7.20
CA TRP A 40 2.96 -13.19 6.50
C TRP A 40 1.90 -12.52 5.62
N MET A 41 1.50 -11.30 5.98
CA MET A 41 0.42 -10.56 5.34
C MET A 41 0.92 -9.49 4.37
N TYR A 42 1.95 -8.75 4.76
CA TYR A 42 2.40 -7.54 4.07
C TYR A 42 3.74 -7.77 3.38
N HIS A 43 3.92 -7.13 2.24
CA HIS A 43 5.18 -7.20 1.50
C HIS A 43 6.28 -6.43 2.24
N THR A 44 7.48 -7.02 2.33
CA THR A 44 8.63 -6.40 3.02
C THR A 44 9.67 -5.89 2.04
N GLU A 45 9.89 -6.63 0.95
CA GLU A 45 10.95 -6.34 0.00
C GLU A 45 10.70 -5.01 -0.71
N ASN A 46 11.74 -4.16 -0.76
CA ASN A 46 11.70 -2.88 -1.45
C ASN A 46 10.56 -1.93 -1.02
N ILE A 47 9.94 -2.15 0.14
CA ILE A 47 8.80 -1.36 0.62
C ILE A 47 9.13 0.14 0.79
N HIS A 48 10.42 0.46 0.95
CA HIS A 48 10.91 1.84 0.98
C HIS A 48 10.70 2.59 -0.35
N LEU A 49 10.60 1.88 -1.49
CA LEU A 49 10.35 2.48 -2.81
C LEU A 49 8.90 2.93 -2.99
N VAL A 50 7.97 2.49 -2.14
CA VAL A 50 6.56 2.93 -2.21
C VAL A 50 6.44 4.44 -2.08
N ASN A 51 7.35 5.10 -1.36
CA ASN A 51 7.41 6.55 -1.23
C ASN A 51 7.63 7.22 -2.60
N SER A 52 8.62 6.77 -3.36
CA SER A 52 8.89 7.28 -4.71
C SER A 52 7.78 6.92 -5.70
N ILE A 53 7.14 5.76 -5.52
CA ILE A 53 5.99 5.37 -6.35
C ILE A 53 4.83 6.34 -6.11
N ALA A 54 4.44 6.60 -4.86
CA ALA A 54 3.35 7.51 -4.54
C ALA A 54 3.64 8.95 -5.01
N GLU A 55 4.89 9.40 -4.85
CA GLU A 55 5.36 10.68 -5.38
C GLU A 55 5.21 10.75 -6.91
N SER A 56 5.62 9.71 -7.64
CA SER A 56 5.48 9.64 -9.10
C SER A 56 4.02 9.59 -9.57
N MET A 57 3.13 9.02 -8.75
CA MET A 57 1.69 9.00 -8.98
C MET A 57 1.03 10.34 -8.63
N GLY A 58 1.74 11.26 -7.97
CA GLY A 58 1.22 12.57 -7.56
C GLY A 58 0.17 12.49 -6.45
N ILE A 59 0.17 11.42 -5.65
CA ILE A 59 -0.80 11.21 -4.56
C ILE A 59 -0.10 11.11 -3.20
N PRO A 60 -0.72 11.60 -2.11
CA PRO A 60 -0.18 11.46 -0.77
C PRO A 60 -0.10 9.98 -0.35
N LEU A 61 0.97 9.65 0.39
CA LEU A 61 1.19 8.34 0.97
C LEU A 61 0.92 8.38 2.48
N ILE A 62 0.10 7.44 2.96
CA ILE A 62 -0.09 7.16 4.38
C ILE A 62 0.68 5.88 4.71
N GLU A 63 1.53 5.96 5.72
CA GLU A 63 2.40 4.86 6.13
C GLU A 63 2.10 4.43 7.57
N LYS A 64 2.05 3.12 7.82
CA LYS A 64 1.94 2.54 9.17
C LYS A 64 2.96 1.44 9.33
N ILE A 65 3.64 1.41 10.48
CA ILE A 65 4.59 0.34 10.81
C ILE A 65 3.82 -0.81 11.47
N THR A 66 4.20 -2.05 11.15
CA THR A 66 3.72 -3.27 11.84
C THR A 66 4.87 -4.08 12.41
N HIS A 67 4.63 -4.66 13.59
CA HIS A 67 5.51 -5.62 14.22
C HIS A 67 5.46 -7.02 13.58
N ALA A 68 4.65 -7.22 12.53
CA ALA A 68 4.57 -8.47 11.78
C ALA A 68 4.32 -9.71 12.66
N ASN A 69 3.39 -9.58 13.61
CA ASN A 69 2.95 -10.67 14.47
C ASN A 69 1.80 -11.40 13.77
N LYS A 70 2.05 -12.63 13.30
CA LYS A 70 1.17 -13.39 12.39
C LYS A 70 -0.35 -13.30 12.68
N GLU A 71 -0.76 -13.42 13.93
CA GLU A 71 -2.19 -13.42 14.30
C GLU A 71 -2.78 -12.01 14.49
N GLU A 72 -1.95 -10.98 14.58
CA GLU A 72 -2.33 -9.58 14.83
C GLU A 72 -2.31 -8.75 13.53
N GLU A 73 -1.60 -9.19 12.49
CA GLU A 73 -1.38 -8.45 11.24
C GLU A 73 -2.67 -8.02 10.53
N LEU A 74 -3.75 -8.80 10.65
CA LEU A 74 -5.07 -8.47 10.10
C LEU A 74 -5.67 -7.20 10.73
N GLY A 75 -5.27 -6.87 11.95
CA GLY A 75 -5.70 -5.67 12.67
C GLY A 75 -4.97 -4.40 12.26
N ASP A 76 -3.83 -4.50 11.59
CA ASP A 76 -2.98 -3.35 11.29
C ASP A 76 -3.60 -2.39 10.28
N LEU A 77 -4.56 -2.85 9.49
CA LEU A 77 -5.24 -2.01 8.51
C LEU A 77 -6.44 -1.22 9.07
N LYS A 78 -6.84 -1.48 10.33
CA LYS A 78 -7.83 -0.66 11.03
C LYS A 78 -7.23 0.65 11.51
#